data_AF-A0A8J7YQD0-F1
#
_entry.id   AF-A0A8J7YQD0-F1
#
_cell.length_a   1.000
_cell.length_b   1.000
_cell.length_c   1.000
_cell.angle_alpha   90.00
_cell.angle_beta   90.00
_cell.angle_gamma   90.00
#
_symmetry.space_group_name_H-M   'P 1'
#
loop_
_entity.id
_entity.type
_entity.pdbx_description
1 polymer ?
#
loop_
_entity_poly.entity_id
_entity_poly.type
_entity_poly.pdbx_seq_one_letter_code
_entity_poly.pdbx_strand_id
1 'polypeptide(L)'
;MRPRELDISSLIDVLEEEHRRISGKLSEMSSMLEARNMEGFRSALNSIDDTLLQHMLDEEATLLREIIRAFGREGARESIEVFQEHVDIDALIKRMKKSLENGSSGTEEEITFLSSMLSEHFRKEHSRVFPCALDAARMLD
;
A
#
# COMPACT_ATOMS: atom_id res chain seq x y z
N MET A 1 10.30 6.84 10.02
CA MET A 1 9.07 7.63 9.78
C MET A 1 8.20 7.61 11.03
N ARG A 2 7.25 8.54 11.13
CA ARG A 2 6.21 8.56 12.17
C ARG A 2 4.85 8.49 11.48
N PRO A 3 3.84 7.89 12.11
CA PRO A 3 2.49 7.95 11.57
C PRO A 3 1.99 9.41 11.54
N ARG A 4 1.16 9.73 10.56
CA ARG A 4 0.48 11.02 10.40
C ARG A 4 -0.53 11.19 11.54
N GLU A 5 -0.51 12.36 12.17
CA GLU A 5 -1.45 12.72 13.23
C GLU A 5 -2.74 13.27 12.60
N LEU A 6 -3.60 12.37 12.14
CA LEU A 6 -4.90 12.66 11.54
C LEU A 6 -6.00 11.85 12.25
N ASP A 7 -7.23 12.38 12.27
CA ASP A 7 -8.38 11.55 12.62
C ASP A 7 -8.62 10.46 11.57
N ILE A 8 -9.36 9.42 11.94
CA ILE A 8 -9.54 8.22 11.09
C ILE A 8 -10.17 8.57 9.74
N SER A 9 -11.14 9.49 9.69
CA SER A 9 -11.77 9.88 8.44
C SER A 9 -10.78 10.60 7.53
N SER A 10 -10.09 11.62 8.07
CA SER A 10 -9.07 12.35 7.32
C SER A 10 -7.92 11.47 6.87
N LEU A 11 -7.53 10.48 7.68
CA LEU A 11 -6.47 9.53 7.30
C LEU A 11 -6.91 8.68 6.12
N ILE A 12 -8.12 8.10 6.16
CA ILE A 12 -8.67 7.29 5.07
C ILE A 12 -8.70 8.08 3.76
N ASP A 13 -9.15 9.34 3.77
CA ASP A 13 -9.15 10.19 2.56
C ASP A 13 -7.76 10.30 1.92
N VAL A 14 -6.71 10.41 2.74
CA VAL A 14 -5.33 10.45 2.23
C VAL A 14 -4.89 9.08 1.72
N LEU A 15 -5.22 7.98 2.41
CA LEU A 15 -4.89 6.62 1.97
C LEU A 15 -5.55 6.32 0.60
N GLU A 16 -6.82 6.68 0.40
CA GLU A 16 -7.51 6.51 -0.88
C GLU A 16 -6.89 7.32 -2.03
N GLU A 17 -6.43 8.54 -1.74
CA GLU A 17 -5.68 9.35 -2.69
C GLU A 17 -4.33 8.70 -3.05
N GLU A 18 -3.65 8.10 -2.07
CA GLU A 18 -2.41 7.34 -2.28
C GLU A 18 -2.65 6.12 -3.16
N HIS A 19 -3.75 5.36 -2.97
CA HIS A 19 -4.11 4.25 -3.85
C HIS A 19 -4.21 4.71 -5.31
N ARG A 20 -4.95 5.81 -5.55
CA ARG A 20 -5.12 6.38 -6.89
C ARG A 20 -3.79 6.80 -7.52
N ARG A 21 -2.89 7.42 -6.74
CA ARG A 21 -1.55 7.82 -7.20
C ARG A 21 -0.66 6.62 -7.52
N ILE A 22 -0.67 5.60 -6.68
CA ILE A 22 0.11 4.38 -6.87
C ILE A 22 -0.37 3.64 -8.13
N SER A 23 -1.68 3.45 -8.28
CA SER A 23 -2.27 2.84 -9.49
C SER A 23 -1.92 3.62 -10.76
N GLY A 24 -1.95 4.96 -10.71
CA GLY A 24 -1.52 5.80 -11.84
C GLY A 24 -0.05 5.56 -12.22
N LYS A 25 0.85 5.57 -11.25
CA LYS A 25 2.28 5.30 -11.47
C LYS A 25 2.53 3.91 -12.03
N LEU A 26 1.85 2.89 -11.52
CA LEU A 26 1.96 1.52 -12.03
C LEU A 26 1.54 1.42 -13.50
N SER A 27 0.48 2.14 -13.90
CA SER A 27 0.05 2.19 -15.30
C SER A 27 1.10 2.84 -16.21
N GLU A 28 1.82 3.84 -15.72
CA GLU A 28 2.87 4.52 -16.49
C GLU A 28 4.16 3.68 -16.61
N MET A 29 4.44 2.83 -15.62
CA MET A 29 5.68 2.04 -15.57
C MET A 29 5.84 1.08 -16.76
N SER A 30 4.75 0.49 -17.28
CA SER A 30 4.81 -0.36 -18.47
C SER A 30 5.27 0.43 -19.70
N SER A 31 4.73 1.64 -19.92
CA SER A 31 5.16 2.53 -21.00
C SER A 31 6.62 2.98 -20.84
N MET A 32 7.11 3.13 -19.61
CA MET A 32 8.52 3.44 -19.35
C MET A 32 9.45 2.29 -19.77
N LEU A 33 9.05 1.02 -19.54
CA LEU A 33 9.82 -0.13 -20.01
C LEU A 33 9.85 -0.21 -21.55
N GLU A 34 8.69 -0.03 -22.20
CA GLU A 34 8.59 -0.03 -23.67
C GLU A 34 9.47 1.05 -24.30
N ALA A 35 9.47 2.25 -23.70
CA ALA A 35 10.31 3.37 -24.13
C ALA A 35 11.79 3.24 -23.72
N ARG A 36 12.18 2.14 -23.05
CA ARG A 36 13.53 1.93 -22.47
C ARG A 36 13.97 3.05 -21.51
N ASN A 37 13.02 3.75 -20.89
CA ASN A 37 13.27 4.81 -19.93
C ASN A 37 13.52 4.22 -18.53
N MET A 38 14.69 3.62 -18.34
CA MET A 38 15.04 2.95 -17.08
C MET A 38 15.20 3.91 -15.90
N GLU A 39 15.59 5.16 -16.15
CA GLU A 39 15.68 6.19 -15.11
C GLU A 39 14.28 6.58 -14.61
N GLY A 40 13.34 6.83 -15.53
CA GLY A 40 11.94 7.07 -15.20
C GLY A 40 11.34 5.90 -14.44
N PHE A 41 11.57 4.67 -14.91
CA PHE A 41 11.11 3.45 -14.24
C PHE A 41 11.62 3.35 -12.80
N ARG A 42 12.93 3.57 -12.58
CA ARG A 42 13.53 3.57 -11.24
C ARG A 42 12.94 4.66 -10.35
N SER A 43 12.75 5.87 -10.89
CA SER A 43 12.15 6.98 -10.15
C SER A 43 10.70 6.68 -9.75
N ALA A 44 9.92 6.05 -10.64
CA ALA A 44 8.54 5.65 -10.36
C ALA A 44 8.50 4.59 -9.25
N LEU A 45 9.33 3.55 -9.35
CA LEU A 45 9.41 2.48 -8.35
C LEU A 45 9.82 3.02 -6.97
N ASN A 46 10.83 3.87 -6.89
CA ASN A 46 11.25 4.49 -5.62
C ASN A 46 10.13 5.35 -5.02
N SER A 47 9.42 6.11 -5.86
CA SER A 47 8.32 6.93 -5.38
C SER A 47 7.12 6.10 -4.90
N ILE A 48 6.84 4.96 -5.53
CA ILE A 48 5.84 4.00 -5.04
C ILE A 48 6.26 3.43 -3.69
N ASP A 49 7.52 3.00 -3.56
CA ASP A 49 8.09 2.46 -2.33
C ASP A 49 7.99 3.45 -1.16
N ASP A 50 8.43 4.70 -1.37
CA ASP A 50 8.36 5.76 -0.35
C ASP A 50 6.92 6.04 0.10
N THR A 51 5.97 6.03 -0.85
CA THR A 51 4.55 6.23 -0.56
C THR A 51 3.99 5.05 0.25
N LEU A 52 4.26 3.82 -0.21
CA LEU A 52 3.78 2.61 0.46
C LEU A 52 4.35 2.43 1.87
N LEU A 53 5.62 2.75 2.09
CA LEU A 53 6.21 2.65 3.43
C LEU A 53 5.49 3.57 4.44
N GLN A 54 5.12 4.78 4.02
CA GLN A 54 4.39 5.69 4.89
C GLN A 54 2.94 5.24 5.03
N HIS A 55 2.30 4.85 3.94
CA HIS A 55 0.97 4.28 3.89
C HIS A 55 0.77 3.13 4.89
N MET A 56 1.56 2.06 4.73
CA MET A 56 1.50 0.87 5.60
C MET A 56 1.76 1.21 7.07
N LEU A 57 2.67 2.15 7.35
CA LEU A 57 2.94 2.63 8.71
C LEU A 57 1.69 3.29 9.32
N ASP A 58 0.99 4.12 8.55
CA ASP A 58 -0.19 4.81 9.04
C ASP A 58 -1.34 3.85 9.31
N GLU A 59 -1.55 2.88 8.43
CA GLU A 59 -2.56 1.86 8.60
C GLU A 59 -2.31 0.98 9.82
N GLU A 60 -1.10 0.46 9.98
CA GLU A 60 -0.76 -0.42 11.09
C GLU A 60 -0.73 0.33 12.44
N ALA A 61 -0.16 1.55 12.45
CA ALA A 61 -0.02 2.31 13.67
C ALA A 61 -1.32 2.95 14.13
N THR A 62 -2.24 3.25 13.21
CA THR A 62 -3.48 3.98 13.47
C THR A 62 -4.70 3.10 13.22
N LEU A 63 -5.00 2.72 11.97
CA LEU A 63 -6.24 2.00 11.66
C LEU A 63 -6.33 0.66 12.38
N LEU A 64 -5.31 -0.20 12.23
CA LEU A 64 -5.28 -1.52 12.87
C LEU A 64 -5.35 -1.41 14.40
N ARG A 65 -4.64 -0.44 14.96
CA ARG A 65 -4.64 -0.20 16.40
C ARG A 65 -6.03 0.14 16.91
N GLU A 66 -6.73 1.07 16.26
CA GLU A 66 -8.08 1.46 16.66
C GLU A 66 -9.08 0.31 16.49
N ILE A 67 -9.00 -0.44 15.38
CA ILE A 67 -9.81 -1.64 15.17
C ILE A 67 -9.62 -2.66 16.31
N ILE A 68 -8.36 -2.97 16.68
CA ILE A 68 -8.07 -3.90 17.78
C ILE A 68 -8.54 -3.34 19.12
N ARG A 69 -8.44 -2.03 19.36
CA ARG A 69 -8.90 -1.41 20.60
C ARG A 69 -10.42 -1.52 20.76
N ALA A 70 -11.17 -1.32 19.67
CA ALA A 70 -12.63 -1.39 19.70
C ALA A 70 -13.15 -2.84 19.77
N PHE A 71 -12.59 -3.75 18.96
CA PHE A 71 -13.18 -5.08 18.72
C PHE A 71 -12.34 -6.25 19.26
N GLY A 72 -11.17 -5.98 19.82
CA GLY A 72 -10.22 -7.02 20.21
C GLY A 72 -9.60 -7.73 19.01
N ARG A 73 -8.67 -8.67 19.27
CA ARG A 73 -7.93 -9.36 18.19
C ARG A 73 -8.82 -10.25 17.32
N GLU A 74 -9.84 -10.88 17.90
CA GLU A 74 -10.74 -11.75 17.14
C GLU A 74 -11.65 -10.93 16.22
N GLY A 75 -12.19 -9.80 16.70
CA GLY A 75 -12.97 -8.89 15.87
C GLY A 75 -12.14 -8.19 14.79
N ALA A 76 -10.84 -8.01 15.02
CA ALA A 76 -9.90 -7.44 14.05
C ALA A 76 -9.30 -8.45 13.07
N ARG A 77 -9.71 -9.72 13.11
CA ARG A 77 -9.02 -10.81 12.40
C ARG A 77 -8.90 -10.58 10.90
N GLU A 78 -9.99 -10.19 10.24
CA GLU A 78 -9.97 -9.94 8.79
C GLU A 78 -9.02 -8.79 8.43
N SER A 79 -9.00 -7.71 9.21
CA SER A 79 -8.09 -6.59 9.00
C SER A 79 -6.63 -6.99 9.22
N ILE A 80 -6.36 -7.83 10.23
CA ILE A 80 -5.01 -8.38 10.46
C ILE A 80 -4.55 -9.21 9.25
N GLU A 81 -5.43 -10.03 8.67
CA GLU A 81 -5.12 -10.83 7.48
C GLU A 81 -4.80 -9.94 6.27
N VAL A 82 -5.50 -8.82 6.09
CA VAL A 82 -5.18 -7.84 5.03
C VAL A 82 -3.80 -7.22 5.24
N PHE A 83 -3.49 -6.73 6.44
CA PHE A 83 -2.19 -6.10 6.71
C PHE A 83 -1.00 -7.07 6.68
N GLN A 84 -1.22 -8.38 6.78
CA GLN A 84 -0.15 -9.36 6.55
C GLN A 84 0.36 -9.33 5.10
N GLU A 85 -0.45 -8.88 4.14
CA GLU A 85 -0.07 -8.77 2.73
C GLU A 85 1.01 -7.70 2.50
N HIS A 86 1.17 -6.73 3.41
CA HIS A 86 2.23 -5.73 3.38
C HIS A 86 3.63 -6.36 3.29
N VAL A 87 3.84 -7.50 3.95
CA VAL A 87 5.12 -8.21 3.94
C VAL A 87 5.47 -8.67 2.53
N ASP A 88 4.50 -9.21 1.80
CA ASP A 88 4.71 -9.72 0.45
C ASP A 88 4.87 -8.57 -0.57
N ILE A 89 4.12 -7.47 -0.39
CA ILE A 89 4.24 -6.25 -1.20
C ILE A 89 5.64 -5.62 -1.04
N ASP A 90 6.09 -5.42 0.20
CA ASP A 90 7.42 -4.88 0.50
C ASP A 90 8.54 -5.77 -0.05
N ALA A 91 8.41 -7.10 0.11
CA ALA A 91 9.37 -8.05 -0.43
C ALA A 91 9.47 -8.00 -1.97
N LEU A 92 8.33 -7.84 -2.65
CA LEU A 92 8.27 -7.69 -4.11
C LEU A 92 8.97 -6.41 -4.57
N ILE A 93 8.67 -5.27 -3.95
CA ILE A 93 9.29 -3.98 -4.29
C ILE A 93 10.79 -4.01 -4.06
N LYS A 94 11.24 -4.53 -2.91
CA LYS A 94 12.68 -4.70 -2.62
C LYS A 94 13.39 -5.57 -3.64
N ARG A 95 12.74 -6.65 -4.09
CA ARG A 95 13.27 -7.51 -5.16
C ARG A 95 13.41 -6.74 -6.48
N MET A 96 12.38 -6.01 -6.89
CA MET A 96 12.41 -5.19 -8.12
C MET A 96 13.52 -4.13 -8.06
N LYS A 97 13.67 -3.43 -6.93
CA LYS A 97 14.75 -2.45 -6.71
C LYS A 97 16.14 -3.09 -6.84
N LYS A 98 16.35 -4.24 -6.18
CA LYS A 98 17.60 -4.99 -6.26
C LYS A 98 17.92 -5.47 -7.68
N SER A 99 16.91 -5.87 -8.46
CA SER A 99 17.09 -6.22 -9.88
C SER A 99 17.63 -5.02 -10.67
N LEU A 100 17.05 -3.82 -10.47
CA LEU A 100 17.50 -2.58 -11.12
C LEU A 100 18.91 -2.14 -10.72
N GLU A 101 19.32 -2.42 -9.47
CA GLU A 101 20.68 -2.14 -8.98
C GLU A 101 21.72 -3.06 -9.63
N ASN A 102 21.34 -4.33 -9.87
CA ASN A 102 22.20 -5.32 -10.52
C ASN A 102 22.27 -5.17 -12.06
N GLY A 103 21.62 -4.15 -12.62
CA GLY A 103 21.60 -3.90 -14.06
C GLY A 103 20.58 -4.74 -14.84
N SER A 104 19.73 -5.50 -14.15
CA SER A 104 18.56 -6.14 -14.77
C SER A 104 17.47 -5.09 -15.00
N SER A 105 16.82 -5.13 -16.16
CA SER A 105 15.57 -4.41 -16.36
C SER A 105 14.47 -5.05 -15.52
N GLY A 106 13.60 -4.24 -14.92
CA GLY A 106 12.33 -4.76 -14.40
C GLY A 106 11.54 -5.43 -15.53
N THR A 107 10.77 -6.46 -15.22
CA THR A 107 9.97 -7.15 -16.22
C THR A 107 8.53 -6.65 -16.24
N GLU A 108 7.89 -6.72 -17.40
CA GLU A 108 6.45 -6.45 -17.53
C GLU A 108 5.63 -7.39 -16.64
N GLU A 109 6.10 -8.63 -16.46
CA GLU A 109 5.50 -9.60 -15.54
C GLU A 109 5.57 -9.14 -14.08
N GLU A 110 6.69 -8.57 -13.63
CA GLU A 110 6.84 -8.03 -12.27
C GLU A 110 5.91 -6.84 -12.03
N ILE A 111 5.77 -5.93 -13.00
CA ILE A 111 4.82 -4.80 -12.91
C ILE A 111 3.39 -5.32 -12.85
N THR A 112 3.03 -6.25 -13.73
CA THR A 112 1.69 -6.84 -13.78
C THR A 112 1.35 -7.53 -12.47
N PHE A 113 2.31 -8.27 -11.91
CA PHE A 113 2.15 -8.94 -10.63
C PHE A 113 1.98 -7.95 -9.47
N LEU A 114 2.85 -6.92 -9.39
CA LEU A 114 2.74 -5.86 -8.37
C LEU A 114 1.40 -5.12 -8.48
N SER A 115 0.98 -4.80 -9.70
CA SER A 115 -0.29 -4.12 -9.97
C SER A 115 -1.49 -4.96 -9.53
N SER A 116 -1.48 -6.27 -9.82
CA SER A 116 -2.53 -7.18 -9.36
C SER A 116 -2.56 -7.32 -7.85
N MET A 117 -1.40 -7.42 -7.18
CA MET A 117 -1.31 -7.50 -5.72
C MET A 117 -1.89 -6.25 -5.06
N LEU A 118 -1.42 -5.07 -5.47
CA LEU A 118 -1.87 -3.81 -4.89
C LEU A 118 -3.34 -3.54 -5.19
N SER A 119 -3.83 -3.85 -6.39
CA SER A 119 -5.24 -3.66 -6.73
C SER A 119 -6.16 -4.51 -5.85
N GLU A 120 -5.78 -5.77 -5.61
CA GLU A 120 -6.56 -6.67 -4.74
C GLU A 120 -6.46 -6.26 -3.27
N HIS A 121 -5.29 -5.81 -2.83
CA HIS A 121 -5.06 -5.30 -1.49
C HIS A 121 -5.91 -4.06 -1.19
N PHE A 122 -5.83 -3.04 -2.06
CA PHE A 122 -6.64 -1.82 -1.97
C PHE A 122 -8.13 -2.13 -1.98
N ARG A 123 -8.57 -3.11 -2.78
CA ARG A 123 -9.97 -3.55 -2.80
C ARG A 123 -10.40 -4.12 -1.44
N LYS A 124 -9.56 -4.90 -0.76
CA LYS A 124 -9.85 -5.45 0.57
C LYS A 124 -9.91 -4.33 1.61
N GLU A 125 -9.00 -3.37 1.55
CA GLU A 125 -9.02 -2.22 2.47
C GLU A 125 -10.32 -1.42 2.34
N HIS A 126 -10.67 -1.03 1.12
CA HIS A 126 -11.88 -0.28 0.81
C HIS A 126 -13.15 -0.99 1.25
N SER A 127 -13.21 -2.32 1.05
CA SER A 127 -14.43 -3.09 1.32
C SER A 127 -14.53 -3.60 2.76
N ARG A 128 -13.42 -3.66 3.51
CA ARG A 128 -13.37 -4.31 4.83
C ARG A 128 -12.70 -3.45 5.89
N VAL A 129 -11.46 -3.01 5.64
CA VAL A 129 -10.64 -2.32 6.64
C VAL A 129 -11.17 -0.92 6.93
N PHE A 130 -11.41 -0.09 5.91
CA PHE A 130 -11.84 1.29 6.10
C PHE A 130 -13.21 1.41 6.77
N PRO A 131 -14.24 0.64 6.36
CA PRO A 131 -15.51 0.61 7.10
C PRO A 131 -15.33 0.19 8.56
N CYS A 132 -14.52 -0.83 8.82
CA CYS A 132 -14.25 -1.33 10.17
C CYS A 132 -13.51 -0.29 11.03
N ALA A 133 -12.54 0.45 10.47
CA ALA A 133 -11.85 1.52 11.16
C ALA A 133 -12.79 2.68 11.53
N LEU A 134 -13.72 3.04 10.65
CA LEU A 134 -14.74 4.06 10.93
C LEU A 134 -15.71 3.60 12.04
N ASP A 135 -16.11 2.33 12.02
CA ASP A 135 -16.92 1.75 13.11
C ASP A 135 -16.16 1.75 14.44
N ALA A 136 -14.87 1.40 14.42
CA ALA A 136 -14.02 1.40 15.61
C ALA A 136 -13.89 2.81 16.21
N ALA A 137 -13.65 3.82 15.37
CA ALA A 137 -13.56 5.21 15.79
C ALA A 137 -14.85 5.68 16.49
N ARG A 138 -16.02 5.42 15.86
CA ARG A 138 -17.33 5.75 16.42
C ARG A 138 -17.64 5.09 17.76
N MET A 139 -17.05 3.93 18.03
CA MET A 139 -17.26 3.18 19.28
C MET A 139 -16.35 3.68 20.42
N LEU A 140 -15.21 4.27 20.08
CA LEU A 140 -14.20 4.74 21.03
C LEU A 140 -14.33 6.22 21.39
N ASP A 141 -15.06 7.00 20.57
CA ASP A 141 -15.52 8.36 20.85
C ASP A 141 -16.61 8.42 21.93
#